data_AF-A0A1F9U394-F1
#
_entry.id   AF-A0A1F9U394-F1
#
_cell.length_a   1.000
_cell.length_b   1.000
_cell.length_c   1.000
_cell.angle_alpha   90.00
_cell.angle_beta   90.00
_cell.angle_gamma   90.00
#
_symmetry.space_group_name_H-M   'P 1'
#
loop_
_entity.id
_entity.type
_entity.pdbx_description
1 polymer ?
#
loop_
_entity_poly.entity_id
_entity_poly.type
_entity_poly.pdbx_seq_one_letter_code
_entity_poly.pdbx_strand_id
1 'polypeptide(L)' 'MKAQKRKRNSDEQVREFETRDLGKDIKKLHVIRPEKISTSIVLDPVMITRLQSKAKKRGIGYQTMMKIIVYENINRY' A
#
# COMPACT_ATOMS: atom_id res chain seq x y z
N MET A 1 5.17 -37.18 -41.17
CA MET A 1 3.85 -36.83 -40.59
C MET A 1 3.95 -36.81 -39.06
N LYS A 2 4.07 -35.65 -38.40
CA LYS A 2 3.87 -35.51 -36.94
C LYS A 2 3.25 -34.15 -36.65
N ALA A 3 1.96 -34.03 -36.91
CA ALA A 3 1.18 -32.85 -36.53
C ALA A 3 0.79 -32.94 -35.04
N GLN A 4 1.34 -32.02 -34.26
CA GLN A 4 0.54 -31.07 -33.48
C GLN A 4 -0.33 -31.67 -32.36
N LYS A 5 0.29 -31.98 -31.22
CA LYS A 5 -0.40 -32.38 -29.98
C LYS A 5 -0.20 -31.39 -28.82
N ARG A 6 -0.11 -30.08 -29.11
CA ARG A 6 0.19 -29.02 -28.11
C ARG A 6 -0.93 -28.00 -27.86
N LYS A 7 -2.06 -28.05 -28.58
CA LYS A 7 -3.10 -26.99 -28.51
C LYS A 7 -4.26 -27.21 -27.54
N ARG A 8 -4.46 -28.41 -26.97
CA ARG A 8 -5.67 -28.69 -26.16
C ARG A 8 -5.67 -28.09 -24.76
N ASN A 9 -4.51 -27.99 -24.11
CA ASN A 9 -4.44 -27.50 -22.72
C ASN A 9 -4.56 -25.97 -22.61
N SER A 10 -4.22 -25.20 -23.65
CA SER A 10 -4.34 -23.73 -23.59
C SER A 10 -5.80 -23.30 -23.55
N ASP A 11 -6.67 -23.96 -24.31
CA ASP A 11 -8.09 -23.57 -24.41
C ASP A 11 -8.84 -23.83 -23.10
N GLU A 12 -8.45 -24.85 -22.35
CA GLU A 12 -9.05 -25.18 -21.05
C GLU A 12 -8.64 -24.18 -19.97
N GLN A 13 -7.35 -23.81 -19.93
CA GLN A 13 -6.86 -22.77 -19.03
C GLN A 13 -7.41 -21.38 -19.36
N VAL A 14 -7.52 -21.03 -20.65
CA VAL A 14 -8.11 -19.76 -21.09
C VAL A 14 -9.60 -19.72 -20.74
N ARG A 15 -10.34 -20.80 -20.97
CA ARG A 15 -11.75 -20.89 -20.54
C ARG A 15 -11.89 -20.77 -19.02
N GLU A 16 -11.04 -21.43 -18.24
CA GLU A 16 -11.05 -21.32 -16.78
C GLU A 16 -10.80 -19.87 -16.34
N PHE A 17 -9.88 -19.17 -17.00
CA PHE A 17 -9.58 -17.76 -16.72
C PHE A 17 -10.75 -16.84 -17.11
N GLU A 18 -11.35 -17.03 -18.28
CA GLU A 18 -12.48 -16.21 -18.78
C GLU A 18 -13.77 -16.44 -17.98
N THR A 19 -13.97 -17.64 -17.41
CA THR A 19 -15.18 -17.98 -16.65
C THR A 19 -15.04 -17.77 -15.15
N ARG A 20 -13.82 -17.61 -14.62
CA ARG A 20 -13.61 -17.30 -13.20
C ARG A 20 -13.96 -15.84 -12.89
N ASP A 21 -15.06 -15.67 -12.16
CA ASP A 21 -15.40 -14.41 -11.49
C ASP A 21 -14.49 -14.20 -10.27
N LEU A 22 -13.34 -13.56 -10.50
CA LEU A 22 -12.41 -13.13 -9.45
C LEU A 22 -13.05 -12.16 -8.46
N GLY A 23 -14.22 -11.57 -8.76
CA GLY A 23 -14.91 -10.65 -7.86
C GLY A 23 -15.29 -11.28 -6.52
N LYS A 24 -15.59 -12.58 -6.46
CA LYS A 24 -15.86 -13.30 -5.20
C LYS A 24 -14.60 -13.52 -4.37
N ASP A 25 -13.46 -13.79 -5.03
CA ASP A 25 -12.18 -14.01 -4.35
C ASP A 25 -11.55 -12.69 -3.89
N ILE A 26 -11.72 -11.61 -4.67
CA ILE A 26 -11.34 -10.25 -4.28
C ILE A 26 -12.14 -9.76 -3.07
N LYS A 27 -13.45 -10.07 -2.99
CA LYS A 27 -14.26 -9.74 -1.80
C LYS A 27 -13.83 -10.50 -0.55
N LYS A 28 -13.23 -11.69 -0.70
CA LYS A 28 -12.69 -12.47 0.43
C LYS A 28 -11.32 -11.98 0.90
N LEU A 29 -10.60 -11.23 0.06
CA LEU A 29 -9.40 -10.49 0.48
C LEU A 29 -9.83 -9.33 1.40
N HIS A 30 -10.09 -9.66 2.67
CA HIS A 30 -10.12 -8.70 3.74
C HIS A 30 -8.72 -8.09 3.83
N VAL A 31 -8.52 -6.94 3.18
CA VAL A 31 -7.33 -6.13 3.40
C VAL A 31 -7.45 -5.63 4.84
N ILE A 32 -6.80 -6.32 5.78
CA ILE A 32 -6.65 -5.89 7.16
C ILE A 32 -5.81 -4.60 7.11
N ARG A 33 -6.49 -3.47 6.92
CA ARG A 33 -5.88 -2.16 7.11
C ARG A 33 -5.87 -1.92 8.61
N PRO A 34 -4.70 -1.75 9.24
CA PRO A 34 -4.67 -1.39 10.65
C PRO A 34 -5.50 -0.12 10.86
N GLU A 35 -6.34 -0.14 11.90
CA GLU A 35 -7.19 0.98 12.25
C GLU A 35 -6.31 2.21 12.52
N LYS A 36 -6.61 3.31 11.81
CA LYS A 36 -5.87 4.58 11.99
C LYS A 36 -6.58 5.40 13.05
N ILE A 37 -5.97 5.52 14.22
CA ILE A 37 -6.42 6.46 15.25
C ILE A 37 -5.92 7.86 14.86
N SER A 38 -6.85 8.81 14.69
CA SER A 38 -6.51 10.21 14.43
C SER A 38 -6.09 10.89 15.73
N THR A 39 -4.87 11.42 15.77
CA THR A 39 -4.39 12.24 16.89
C THR A 39 -4.48 13.72 16.51
N SER A 40 -5.17 14.50 17.34
CA SER A 40 -5.18 15.97 17.23
C SER A 40 -4.03 16.53 18.04
N ILE A 41 -2.95 16.95 17.35
CA ILE A 41 -1.80 17.61 17.98
C ILE A 41 -1.71 19.01 17.38
N VAL A 42 -1.68 20.02 18.24
CA VAL A 42 -1.43 21.41 17.84
C VAL A 42 0.07 21.63 17.78
N LEU A 43 0.57 22.09 16.64
CA LEU A 43 1.98 22.39 16.42
C LEU A 43 2.17 23.90 16.30
N ASP A 44 3.26 24.42 16.85
CA ASP A 44 3.61 25.81 16.64
C ASP A 44 4.05 26.07 15.18
N PRO A 45 3.89 27.30 14.66
CA PRO A 45 4.23 27.62 13.27
C PRO A 45 5.71 27.39 12.91
N VAL A 46 6.63 27.56 13.87
CA VAL A 46 8.06 27.39 13.66
C VAL A 46 8.38 25.91 13.46
N MET A 47 7.75 25.03 14.24
CA MET A 47 7.87 23.58 14.11
C MET A 47 7.31 23.09 12.77
N ILE A 48 6.15 23.61 12.33
CA ILE A 48 5.59 23.30 11.01
C ILE A 48 6.60 23.68 9.91
N THR A 49 7.16 24.88 9.97
CA THR A 49 8.14 25.37 8.99
C THR A 49 9.39 24.48 8.95
N ARG A 50 9.91 24.07 10.12
CA ARG A 50 11.05 23.16 10.23
C ARG A 50 10.74 21.77 9.67
N LEU A 51 9.56 21.22 9.97
CA LEU A 51 9.11 19.94 9.45
C LEU A 51 8.95 19.99 7.93
N GLN A 52 8.36 21.05 7.38
CA GLN A 52 8.24 21.24 5.93
C GLN A 52 9.61 21.30 5.24
N SER A 53 10.56 22.05 5.79
CA SER A 53 11.93 22.13 5.25
C SER A 53 12.62 20.75 5.24
N LYS A 54 12.51 19.98 6.32
CA LYS A 54 13.03 18.60 6.38
C LYS A 54 12.31 17.67 5.40
N ALA A 55 10.98 17.78 5.33
CA ALA A 55 10.13 16.90 4.53
C ALA A 55 10.35 17.13 3.02
N LYS A 56 10.54 18.39 2.61
CA LYS A 56 10.84 18.78 1.22
C LYS A 56 12.10 18.09 0.70
N LYS A 57 13.15 17.97 1.52
CA LYS A 57 14.39 17.26 1.15
C LYS A 57 14.18 15.78 0.83
N ARG A 58 13.11 15.17 1.34
CA ARG A 58 12.76 13.76 1.13
C ARG A 58 11.55 13.57 0.21
N GLY A 59 10.98 14.65 -0.34
CA GLY A 59 9.79 14.59 -1.19
C GLY A 59 8.51 14.12 -0.48
N ILE A 60 8.42 14.32 0.85
CA ILE A 60 7.25 13.89 1.64
C ILE A 60 6.54 15.08 2.30
N GLY A 61 5.30 14.86 2.78
CA GLY A 61 4.55 15.83 3.57
C GLY A 61 5.10 16.00 5.00
N TYR A 62 4.84 17.16 5.61
CA TYR A 62 5.33 17.45 6.97
C TYR A 62 4.72 16.51 8.02
N GLN A 63 3.48 16.04 7.83
CA GLN A 63 2.84 15.07 8.72
C GLN A 63 3.56 13.71 8.67
N THR A 64 4.01 13.27 7.49
CA THR A 64 4.77 12.03 7.33
C THR A 64 6.14 12.16 7.99
N MET A 65 6.81 13.30 7.80
CA MET A 65 8.08 13.57 8.47
C MET A 65 7.93 13.56 10.00
N MET A 66 6.85 14.14 10.52
CA MET A 66 6.55 14.09 11.96
C MET A 66 6.40 12.64 12.45
N LYS A 67 5.66 11.81 11.73
CA LYS A 67 5.49 10.38 12.08
C LYS A 67 6.82 9.63 12.11
N ILE A 68 7.69 9.86 11.13
CA ILE A 68 9.03 9.26 11.09
C ILE A 68 9.82 9.65 12.33
N ILE A 69 9.88 10.94 12.66
CA ILE A 69 10.62 11.44 13.83
C ILE A 69 10.08 10.82 15.11
N VAL A 70 8.76 10.77 15.30
CA VAL A 70 8.15 10.16 16.49
C VAL A 70 8.53 8.69 16.57
N TYR A 71 8.41 7.93 15.47
CA TYR A 71 8.75 6.50 15.44
C TYR A 71 10.24 6.24 15.74
N GLU A 72 11.14 7.08 15.23
CA GLU A 72 12.58 6.98 15.49
C GLU A 72 12.96 7.26 16.96
N ASN A 73 12.12 8.01 17.69
CA ASN A 73 12.41 8.45 19.05
C ASN A 73 11.54 7.78 20.12
N ILE A 74 10.48 7.06 19.76
CA ILE A 74 9.55 6.46 20.73
C ILE A 74 10.22 5.43 21.65
N ASN A 75 11.26 4.75 21.17
CA ASN A 75 11.99 3.73 21.93
C ASN A 75 13.22 4.28 22.68
N ARG A 76 13.49 5.58 22.59
CA ARG A 76 14.67 6.21 23.21
C ARG A 76 14.37 6.80 24.59
N TYR A 77 13.10 6.82 24.97
CA TYR A 77 12.58 7.27 26.25
C TYR A 77 11.76 6.13 26.85
#